data_AF-A0A8T1YD83-F1
#
_entry.id   AF-A0A8T1YD83-F1
#
_cell.length_a   1.000
_cell.length_b   1.000
_cell.length_c   1.000
_cell.angle_alpha   90.00
_cell.angle_beta   90.00
_cell.angle_gamma   90.00
#
_symmetry.space_group_name_H-M   'P 1'
#
loop_
_entity.id
_entity.type
_entity.pdbx_description
1 polymer ?
#
loop_
_entity_poly.entity_id
_entity_poly.type
_entity_poly.pdbx_seq_one_letter_code
_entity_poly.pdbx_strand_id
1 'polypeptide(L)'
;MTTIGGLLMGIGRSFRRKRASSLDILSPKRAPRDFYKGNNCKSLGFHTRKGGYVVQPDKLPNYVVPDLTGFKLKPYVSQCPVQVNTNESTEASK
;
A
#
# COMPACT_ATOMS: atom_id res chain seq x y z
N MET A 1 -24.23 -50.88 -4.19
CA MET A 1 -23.32 -50.11 -3.30
C MET A 1 -22.29 -49.47 -4.23
N THR A 2 -22.23 -48.18 -4.58
CA THR A 2 -22.30 -46.93 -3.80
C THR A 2 -22.40 -45.67 -4.71
N THR A 3 -22.96 -45.74 -5.91
CA THR A 3 -22.96 -44.60 -6.87
C THR A 3 -23.82 -43.40 -6.43
N ILE A 4 -24.96 -43.65 -5.78
CA ILE A 4 -25.86 -42.59 -5.27
C ILE A 4 -25.20 -41.78 -4.15
N GLY A 5 -24.48 -42.44 -3.23
CA GLY A 5 -23.79 -41.77 -2.12
C GLY A 5 -22.67 -40.84 -2.58
N GLY A 6 -21.92 -41.24 -3.63
CA GLY A 6 -20.88 -40.41 -4.24
C GLY A 6 -21.44 -39.16 -4.91
N LEU A 7 -22.57 -39.29 -5.62
CA LEU A 7 -23.26 -38.16 -6.26
C LEU A 7 -23.85 -37.21 -5.21
N LEU A 8 -24.51 -37.73 -4.18
CA LEU A 8 -25.09 -36.91 -3.10
C LEU A 8 -24.00 -36.14 -2.32
N MET A 9 -22.87 -36.79 -2.02
CA MET A 9 -21.74 -36.17 -1.34
C MET A 9 -21.02 -35.14 -2.22
N GLY A 10 -20.92 -35.37 -3.54
CA GLY A 10 -20.38 -34.41 -4.50
C GLY A 10 -21.23 -33.14 -4.57
N ILE A 11 -22.55 -33.31 -4.66
CA ILE A 11 -23.53 -32.23 -4.66
C ILE A 11 -23.47 -31.47 -3.31
N GLY A 12 -23.50 -32.16 -2.17
CA GLY A 12 -23.42 -31.53 -0.85
C GLY A 12 -22.13 -30.74 -0.58
N ARG A 13 -21.00 -31.14 -1.20
CA ARG A 13 -19.74 -30.35 -1.16
C ARG A 13 -19.79 -29.12 -2.06
N SER A 14 -20.39 -29.21 -3.24
CA SER A 14 -20.53 -28.08 -4.17
C SER A 14 -21.41 -26.94 -3.59
N PHE A 15 -22.40 -27.29 -2.76
CA PHE A 15 -23.27 -26.33 -2.08
C PHE A 15 -22.71 -25.76 -0.78
N ARG A 16 -21.51 -26.18 -0.35
CA ARG A 16 -20.90 -25.68 0.89
C ARG A 16 -20.29 -24.30 0.65
N ARG A 17 -21.12 -23.25 0.65
CA ARG A 17 -20.65 -21.86 0.67
C ARG A 17 -19.75 -21.68 1.88
N LYS A 18 -18.50 -21.27 1.65
CA LYS A 18 -17.58 -20.89 2.73
C LYS A 18 -18.22 -19.76 3.52
N ARG A 19 -18.03 -19.77 4.84
CA ARG A 19 -18.54 -18.72 5.73
C ARG A 19 -17.96 -17.39 5.26
N ALA A 20 -18.74 -16.32 5.23
CA ALA A 20 -18.25 -15.02 4.78
C ALA A 20 -17.02 -14.54 5.58
N SER A 21 -16.93 -14.94 6.85
CA SER A 21 -15.79 -14.65 7.73
C SER A 21 -14.50 -15.44 7.43
N SER A 22 -14.58 -16.53 6.64
CA SER A 22 -13.41 -17.32 6.23
C SER A 22 -12.90 -16.92 4.84
N LEU A 23 -13.49 -15.90 4.22
CA LEU A 23 -13.05 -15.35 2.95
C LEU A 23 -12.12 -14.16 3.19
N ASP A 24 -11.09 -14.04 2.36
CA ASP A 24 -10.22 -12.87 2.38
C ASP A 24 -10.99 -11.60 2.04
N ILE A 25 -10.47 -10.46 2.52
CA ILE A 25 -11.01 -9.14 2.25
C ILE A 25 -11.16 -8.94 0.74
N LEU A 26 -12.36 -8.55 0.32
CA LEU A 26 -12.69 -8.31 -1.08
C LEU A 26 -11.85 -7.15 -1.64
N SER A 27 -11.28 -7.37 -2.81
CA SER A 27 -10.48 -6.41 -3.57
C SER A 27 -11.14 -6.17 -4.93
N PRO A 28 -10.94 -4.99 -5.55
CA PRO A 28 -11.58 -4.65 -6.83
C PRO A 28 -11.27 -5.64 -7.95
N LYS A 29 -10.16 -6.39 -7.86
CA LYS A 29 -9.77 -7.39 -8.86
C LYS A 29 -10.51 -8.72 -8.73
N ARG A 30 -11.07 -9.03 -7.54
CA ARG A 30 -11.74 -10.31 -7.24
C ARG A 30 -13.26 -10.18 -7.21
N ALA A 31 -13.78 -8.98 -7.40
CA ALA A 31 -15.16 -8.63 -7.18
C ALA A 31 -15.89 -8.41 -8.52
N PRO A 32 -17.24 -8.40 -8.53
CA PRO A 32 -18.01 -8.05 -9.73
C PRO A 32 -17.76 -6.60 -10.16
N ARG A 33 -18.18 -6.27 -11.39
CA ARG A 33 -17.90 -4.98 -12.07
C ARG A 33 -18.20 -3.74 -11.22
N ASP A 34 -19.25 -3.76 -10.41
CA ASP A 34 -19.72 -2.59 -9.64
C ASP A 34 -19.06 -2.46 -8.25
N PHE A 35 -18.07 -3.29 -7.94
CA PHE A 35 -17.33 -3.20 -6.69
C PHE A 35 -16.10 -2.28 -6.84
N TYR A 36 -16.31 -0.98 -6.59
CA TYR A 36 -15.26 0.03 -6.63
C TYR A 36 -14.69 0.29 -5.22
N LYS A 37 -13.58 -0.38 -4.89
CA LYS A 37 -12.84 -0.17 -3.65
C LYS A 37 -11.45 0.39 -3.95
N GLY A 38 -11.15 1.57 -3.41
CA GLY A 38 -9.85 2.22 -3.55
C GLY A 38 -8.76 1.63 -2.64
N ASN A 39 -7.50 2.03 -2.88
CA ASN A 39 -6.32 1.58 -2.14
C ASN A 39 -5.84 2.63 -1.11
N ASN A 40 -6.75 3.38 -0.50
CA ASN A 40 -6.44 4.43 0.49
C ASN A 40 -5.49 5.55 0.02
N CYS A 41 -5.28 5.72 -1.29
CA CYS A 41 -4.54 6.86 -1.82
C CYS A 41 -5.30 8.17 -1.55
N LYS A 42 -4.57 9.24 -1.22
CA LYS A 42 -5.17 10.56 -1.03
C LYS A 42 -5.66 11.13 -2.37
N SER A 43 -6.76 11.85 -2.34
CA SER A 43 -7.34 12.48 -3.54
C SER A 43 -6.50 13.67 -4.00
N LEU A 44 -6.18 13.75 -5.29
CA LEU A 44 -5.47 14.89 -5.91
C LEU A 44 -6.41 16.00 -6.39
N GLY A 45 -7.72 15.83 -6.22
CA GLY A 45 -8.74 16.66 -6.84
C GLY A 45 -10.15 16.21 -6.47
N PHE A 46 -11.13 16.52 -7.31
CA PHE A 46 -12.53 16.19 -7.08
C PHE A 46 -13.26 15.76 -8.36
N HIS A 47 -14.35 15.00 -8.19
CA HIS A 47 -15.23 14.62 -9.28
C HIS A 47 -16.24 15.74 -9.56
N THR A 48 -16.43 16.05 -10.84
CA THR A 48 -17.45 16.99 -11.32
C THR A 48 -18.83 16.33 -11.37
N ARG A 49 -19.88 17.15 -11.39
CA ARG A 49 -21.28 16.69 -11.48
C ARG A 49 -21.55 15.77 -12.70
N LYS A 50 -20.79 15.92 -13.79
CA LYS A 50 -20.94 15.13 -15.02
C LYS A 50 -19.94 13.96 -15.11
N GLY A 51 -19.35 13.54 -13.99
CA GLY A 51 -18.47 12.36 -13.95
C GLY A 51 -17.03 12.58 -14.43
N GLY A 52 -16.66 13.80 -14.85
CA GLY A 52 -15.26 14.16 -15.08
C GLY A 52 -14.48 14.34 -13.77
N TYR A 53 -13.15 14.33 -13.81
CA TYR A 53 -12.29 14.59 -12.65
C TYR A 53 -11.44 15.83 -12.87
N VAL A 54 -11.39 16.73 -11.89
CA VAL A 54 -10.56 17.95 -11.92
C VAL A 54 -9.44 17.81 -10.90
N VAL A 55 -8.20 17.85 -11.38
CA VAL A 55 -6.98 17.81 -10.57
C VAL A 55 -6.69 19.20 -10.01
N GLN A 56 -6.37 19.28 -8.71
CA GLN A 56 -5.99 20.53 -8.05
C GLN A 56 -4.48 20.56 -7.86
N PRO A 57 -3.75 21.56 -8.40
CA PRO A 57 -2.30 21.64 -8.29
C PRO A 57 -1.84 21.75 -6.82
N ASP A 58 -2.65 22.35 -5.95
CA ASP A 58 -2.34 22.52 -4.52
C ASP A 58 -2.30 21.18 -3.75
N LYS A 59 -2.98 20.16 -4.27
CA LYS A 59 -3.01 18.81 -3.67
C LYS A 59 -1.92 17.90 -4.23
N LEU A 60 -1.16 18.34 -5.24
CA LEU A 60 -0.07 17.57 -5.79
C LEU A 60 1.14 17.63 -4.83
N PRO A 61 1.73 16.48 -4.47
CA PRO A 61 2.95 16.47 -3.67
C PRO A 61 4.12 17.05 -4.49
N ASN A 62 4.71 18.14 -3.99
CA ASN A 62 5.89 18.76 -4.59
C ASN A 62 7.15 18.28 -3.87
N TYR A 63 7.96 17.48 -4.56
CA TYR A 63 9.22 16.97 -4.03
C TYR A 63 10.35 17.95 -4.38
N VAL A 64 10.91 18.61 -3.36
CA VAL A 64 12.07 19.50 -3.52
C VAL A 64 13.33 18.63 -3.49
N VAL A 65 13.84 18.29 -4.67
CA VAL A 65 15.06 17.51 -4.82
C VAL A 65 16.25 18.47 -4.92
N PRO A 66 17.19 18.46 -3.97
CA PRO A 66 18.39 19.29 -4.06
C PRO A 66 19.36 18.75 -5.11
N ASP A 67 20.22 19.62 -5.64
CA ASP A 67 21.32 19.17 -6.48
C ASP A 67 22.39 18.46 -5.63
N LEU A 68 22.87 17.32 -6.12
CA LEU A 68 23.83 16.45 -5.44
C LEU A 68 25.21 16.47 -6.13
N THR A 69 25.42 17.35 -7.12
CA THR A 69 26.72 17.47 -7.78
C THR A 69 27.82 17.84 -6.77
N GLY A 70 28.86 17.01 -6.66
CA GLY A 70 29.97 17.22 -5.72
C GLY A 70 29.71 16.80 -4.26
N PHE A 71 28.59 16.11 -3.97
CA PHE A 71 28.31 15.63 -2.61
C PHE A 71 29.26 14.49 -2.21
N LYS A 72 30.09 14.73 -1.18
CA LYS A 72 31.14 13.80 -0.75
C LYS A 72 30.60 12.59 0.05
N LEU A 73 29.41 12.72 0.61
CA LEU A 73 28.82 11.68 1.46
C LEU A 73 28.20 10.58 0.60
N LYS A 74 28.40 9.33 1.04
CA LYS A 74 27.85 8.12 0.44
C LYS A 74 26.82 7.50 1.40
N PRO A 75 25.87 6.66 0.93
CA PRO A 75 24.84 6.05 1.77
C PRO A 75 25.41 5.10 2.83
N TYR A 76 26.64 4.65 2.65
CA TYR A 76 27.33 3.76 3.58
C TYR A 76 28.63 4.40 4.08
N VAL A 77 28.98 4.05 5.31
CA VAL A 77 30.23 4.43 5.98
C VAL A 77 31.23 3.29 5.86
N SER A 78 32.52 3.58 6.00
CA SER A 78 33.56 2.56 6.14
C SER A 78 33.34 1.73 7.40
N GLN A 79 33.74 0.46 7.36
CA GLN A 79 33.59 -0.48 8.49
C GLN A 79 34.43 -0.09 9.72
N CYS A 80 35.43 0.78 9.54
CA CYS A 80 36.32 1.24 10.60
C CYS A 80 36.13 2.75 10.87
N PRO A 81 35.01 3.18 11.48
CA PRO A 81 34.89 4.54 11.97
C PRO A 81 35.66 4.71 13.28
N VAL A 82 36.31 5.87 13.47
CA VAL A 82 36.85 6.26 14.77
C VAL A 82 35.66 6.58 15.69
N GLN A 83 35.63 5.98 16.88
CA GLN A 83 34.58 6.22 17.86
C GLN A 83 34.76 7.62 18.48
N VAL A 84 33.75 8.47 18.35
CA VAL A 84 33.73 9.81 18.95
C VAL A 84 32.77 9.79 20.13
N ASN A 85 33.20 10.32 21.28
CA ASN A 85 32.38 10.39 22.48
C ASN A 85 31.35 11.52 22.34
N THR A 86 30.06 11.20 22.52
CA THR A 86 28.89 12.06 22.23
C THR A 86 28.78 13.34 23.08
N ASN A 87 29.68 13.58 24.03
CA ASN A 87 29.56 14.65 25.02
C ASN A 87 29.85 16.06 24.48
N GLU A 88 30.34 16.22 23.23
CA GLU A 88 30.78 17.50 22.67
C GLU A 88 29.66 18.29 21.94
N SER A 89 28.46 17.73 21.83
CA SER A 89 27.38 18.32 21.02
C SER A 89 26.53 19.40 21.73
N THR A 90 26.76 19.63 23.03
CA THR A 90 26.03 20.64 23.83
C THR A 90 26.75 22.00 23.96
N GLU A 91 28.00 22.13 23.54
CA GLU A 91 28.80 23.35 23.75
C GLU A 91 28.82 24.32 22.55
N ALA A 92 28.41 23.87 21.36
CA ALA A 92 28.45 24.68 20.13
C ALA A 92 27.20 25.56 19.88
N SER A 93 26.24 25.61 20.82
CA SER A 93 24.97 26.34 20.67
C SER A 93 24.79 27.49 21.67
N LYS A 94 25.85 27.99 22.31
CA LYS A 94 25.77 29.15 23.21
C LYS A 94 26.58 30.33 22.70
#